data_AF-A0A836TEX2-F1
#
_entry.id   AF-A0A836TEX2-F1
#
_cell.length_a   1.000
_cell.length_b   1.000
_cell.length_c   1.000
_cell.angle_alpha   90.00
_cell.angle_beta   90.00
_cell.angle_gamma   90.00
#
_symmetry.space_group_name_H-M   'P 1'
#
loop_
_entity.id
_entity.type
_entity.pdbx_description
1 polymer ?
#
loop_
_entity_poly.entity_id
_entity_poly.type
_entity_poly.pdbx_seq_one_letter_code
_entity_poly.pdbx_strand_id
1 'polypeptide(L)'
;KSFWLFYTRPVTMQKFLAGKFWMFFPPLLFIAELLVVVSNQLLEVDAYVMSVSVVGVFLLTFGLTSLGLGLGTLYPKFDYENIAEISSSTGGVLFMILALSYIGVVLMLGARPLYVHFNEKFLFKSIGGLEVPVCYTLIFILTWAIAHIPLRLGVRSLNARDI
;
A
#
# COMPACT_ATOMS: atom_id res chain seq x y z
N LYS A 1 -39.03 15.92 -1.49
CA LYS A 1 -39.61 14.69 -0.91
C LYS A 1 -39.00 13.41 -1.53
N SER A 2 -37.67 13.26 -1.56
CA SER A 2 -37.01 12.03 -2.06
C SER A 2 -35.61 11.83 -1.45
N PHE A 3 -35.42 12.21 -0.18
CA PHE A 3 -34.11 12.06 0.50
C PHE A 3 -34.08 10.87 1.46
N TRP A 4 -35.26 10.33 1.82
CA TRP A 4 -35.42 9.29 2.82
C TRP A 4 -35.33 7.85 2.27
N LEU A 5 -35.28 7.68 0.94
CA LEU A 5 -35.26 6.35 0.33
C LEU A 5 -33.84 5.75 0.19
N PHE A 6 -32.79 6.48 0.55
CA PHE A 6 -31.41 6.00 0.48
C PHE A 6 -30.90 5.36 1.79
N TYR A 7 -31.67 5.44 2.87
CA TYR A 7 -31.20 5.03 4.21
C TYR A 7 -31.37 3.52 4.52
N THR A 8 -31.97 2.75 3.61
CA THR A 8 -32.23 1.31 3.80
C THR A 8 -31.54 0.43 2.76
N ARG A 9 -30.46 0.91 2.14
CA ARG A 9 -29.57 -0.03 1.45
C ARG A 9 -28.61 -0.60 2.48
N PRO A 10 -28.65 -1.92 2.77
CA PRO A 10 -27.57 -2.56 3.49
C PRO A 10 -26.36 -2.47 2.56
N VAL A 11 -25.60 -1.39 2.68
CA VAL A 11 -24.36 -1.23 1.95
C VAL A 11 -23.47 -2.30 2.53
N THR A 12 -23.29 -3.39 1.77
CA THR A 12 -22.42 -4.49 2.16
C THR A 12 -21.10 -3.88 2.62
N MET A 13 -20.56 -4.30 3.76
CA MET A 13 -19.39 -3.69 4.38
C MET A 13 -18.21 -3.51 3.41
N GLN A 14 -18.10 -4.41 2.43
CA GLN A 14 -17.16 -4.33 1.30
C GLN A 14 -17.32 -3.06 0.45
N LYS A 15 -18.55 -2.64 0.12
CA LYS A 15 -18.85 -1.43 -0.66
C LYS A 15 -18.54 -0.16 0.13
N PHE A 16 -18.78 -0.19 1.45
CA PHE A 16 -18.40 0.91 2.33
C PHE A 16 -16.87 1.08 2.37
N LEU A 17 -16.14 -0.02 2.53
CA LEU A 17 -14.67 -0.01 2.53
C LEU A 17 -14.08 0.37 1.17
N ALA A 18 -14.66 -0.12 0.07
CA ALA A 18 -14.25 0.27 -1.27
C ALA A 18 -14.48 1.77 -1.53
N GLY A 19 -15.59 2.34 -1.03
CA GLY A 19 -15.84 3.77 -1.10
C GLY A 19 -14.81 4.57 -0.31
N LYS A 20 -14.46 4.11 0.90
CA LYS A 20 -13.41 4.73 1.72
C LYS A 20 -12.04 4.63 1.04
N PHE A 21 -11.70 3.48 0.46
CA PHE A 21 -10.49 3.28 -0.32
C PHE A 21 -10.39 4.28 -1.47
N TRP A 22 -11.43 4.37 -2.31
CA TRP A 22 -11.46 5.30 -3.45
C TRP A 22 -11.45 6.78 -3.05
N MET A 23 -11.86 7.12 -1.83
CA MET A 23 -11.79 8.48 -1.32
C MET A 23 -10.37 8.85 -0.87
N PHE A 24 -9.64 7.95 -0.21
CA PHE A 24 -8.30 8.24 0.33
C PHE A 24 -7.16 7.91 -0.64
N PHE A 25 -7.30 6.90 -1.49
CA PHE A 25 -6.23 6.43 -2.34
C PHE A 25 -5.78 7.46 -3.40
N PRO A 26 -6.67 8.09 -4.20
CA PRO A 26 -6.26 9.06 -5.21
C PRO A 26 -5.48 10.28 -4.68
N PRO A 27 -5.92 10.98 -3.61
CA PRO A 27 -5.15 12.12 -3.12
C PRO A 27 -3.82 11.70 -2.50
N LEU A 28 -3.78 10.55 -1.81
CA LEU A 28 -2.54 10.03 -1.24
C LEU A 28 -1.52 9.65 -2.34
N LEU A 29 -1.99 8.96 -3.38
CA LEU A 29 -1.19 8.59 -4.53
C LEU A 29 -0.67 9.81 -5.26
N PHE A 30 -1.51 10.81 -5.48
CA PHE A 30 -1.10 12.04 -6.15
C PHE A 30 0.06 12.73 -5.43
N ILE A 31 -0.02 12.84 -4.10
CA ILE A 31 1.05 13.42 -3.29
C ILE A 31 2.31 12.56 -3.34
N ALA A 32 2.18 11.23 -3.20
CA ALA A 32 3.33 10.32 -3.21
C ALA A 32 4.06 10.31 -4.56
N GLU A 33 3.33 10.26 -5.66
CA GLU A 33 3.89 10.30 -7.01
C GLU A 33 4.58 11.64 -7.30
N LEU A 34 3.94 12.76 -6.94
CA LEU A 34 4.53 14.08 -7.10
C LEU A 34 5.86 14.17 -6.34
N LEU A 35 5.88 13.72 -5.09
CA LEU A 35 7.09 13.72 -4.27
C LEU A 35 8.22 12.92 -4.92
N VAL A 36 7.92 11.75 -5.47
CA VAL A 36 8.91 10.85 -6.06
C VAL A 36 9.42 11.37 -7.40
N VAL A 37 8.54 11.89 -8.24
CA VAL A 37 8.93 12.50 -9.52
C VAL A 37 9.84 13.70 -9.28
N VAL A 38 9.47 14.60 -8.35
CA VAL A 38 10.30 15.78 -8.02
C VAL A 38 11.63 15.33 -7.42
N SER A 39 11.63 14.37 -6.49
CA SER A 39 12.86 13.86 -5.88
C SER A 39 13.80 13.25 -6.91
N ASN A 40 13.27 12.45 -7.83
CA ASN A 40 14.05 11.82 -8.89
C ASN A 40 14.59 12.84 -9.91
N GLN A 41 13.82 13.88 -10.22
CA GLN A 41 14.30 14.97 -11.07
C GLN A 41 15.44 15.75 -10.41
N LEU A 42 15.33 16.04 -9.11
CA LEU A 42 16.40 16.70 -8.35
C LEU A 42 17.67 15.84 -8.23
N LEU A 43 17.51 14.52 -8.24
CA LEU A 43 18.62 13.55 -8.21
C LEU A 43 19.19 13.22 -9.60
N GLU A 44 18.64 13.82 -10.67
CA GLU A 44 19.07 13.59 -12.06
C GLU A 44 19.16 12.10 -12.45
N VAL A 45 18.22 11.28 -11.95
CA VAL A 45 18.24 9.83 -12.22
C VAL A 45 17.79 9.48 -13.65
N ASP A 46 18.25 8.32 -14.12
CA ASP A 46 17.91 7.80 -15.44
C ASP A 46 16.40 7.48 -15.59
N ALA A 47 15.91 7.47 -16.83
CA ALA A 47 14.51 7.21 -17.16
C ALA A 47 14.05 5.81 -16.67
N TYR A 48 14.96 4.83 -16.68
CA TYR A 48 14.67 3.50 -16.13
C TYR A 48 14.38 3.57 -14.62
N VAL A 49 15.27 4.20 -13.85
CA VAL A 49 15.14 4.35 -12.39
C VAL A 49 13.89 5.17 -12.04
N MET A 50 13.58 6.19 -12.83
CA MET A 50 12.35 6.98 -12.70
C MET A 50 11.11 6.08 -12.81
N SER A 51 11.01 5.28 -13.87
CA SER A 51 9.84 4.41 -14.10
C SER A 51 9.65 3.37 -12.99
N VAL A 52 10.75 2.75 -12.53
CA VAL A 52 10.73 1.75 -11.45
C VAL A 52 10.31 2.39 -10.13
N SER A 53 10.76 3.62 -9.84
CA SER A 53 10.40 4.34 -8.62
C SER A 53 8.93 4.72 -8.58
N VAL A 54 8.41 5.26 -9.70
CA VAL A 54 6.99 5.60 -9.87
C VAL A 54 6.11 4.36 -9.65
N VAL A 55 6.40 3.27 -10.37
CA VAL A 55 5.64 2.01 -10.22
C VAL A 55 5.78 1.43 -8.80
N GLY A 56 6.96 1.50 -8.20
CA GLY A 56 7.19 1.04 -6.84
C GLY A 56 6.36 1.82 -5.81
N VAL A 57 6.30 3.14 -5.94
CA VAL A 57 5.54 4.01 -5.04
C VAL A 57 4.04 3.85 -5.23
N PHE A 58 3.58 3.67 -6.47
CA PHE A 58 2.21 3.28 -6.76
C PHE A 58 1.82 2.01 -5.98
N LEU A 59 2.63 0.95 -6.08
CA LEU A 59 2.38 -0.33 -5.41
C LEU A 59 2.47 -0.23 -3.89
N LEU A 60 3.42 0.55 -3.36
CA LEU A 60 3.54 0.81 -1.93
C LEU A 60 2.30 1.54 -1.39
N THR A 61 1.90 2.62 -2.05
CA THR A 61 0.71 3.42 -1.69
C THR A 61 -0.54 2.57 -1.72
N PHE A 62 -0.71 1.74 -2.76
CA PHE A 62 -1.85 0.82 -2.89
C PHE A 62 -1.88 -0.24 -1.78
N GLY A 63 -0.72 -0.84 -1.46
CA GLY A 63 -0.60 -1.82 -0.39
C GLY A 63 -0.86 -1.21 0.99
N LEU A 64 -0.26 -0.06 1.29
CA LEU A 64 -0.38 0.63 2.57
C LEU A 64 -1.81 1.11 2.84
N THR A 65 -2.49 1.66 1.83
CA THR A 65 -3.89 2.09 1.96
C THR A 65 -4.82 0.90 2.22
N SER A 66 -4.61 -0.22 1.51
CA SER A 66 -5.37 -1.45 1.72
C SER A 66 -5.13 -2.06 3.10
N LEU A 67 -3.87 -2.07 3.55
CA LEU A 67 -3.45 -2.58 4.86
C LEU A 67 -4.05 -1.74 5.99
N GLY A 68 -3.99 -0.41 5.87
CA GLY A 68 -4.55 0.52 6.85
C GLY A 68 -6.07 0.39 6.98
N LEU A 69 -6.78 0.29 5.86
CA LEU A 69 -8.23 0.06 5.87
C LEU A 69 -8.59 -1.33 6.41
N GLY A 70 -7.88 -2.37 6.00
CA GLY A 70 -8.12 -3.75 6.47
C GLY A 70 -7.92 -3.90 7.98
N LEU A 71 -6.81 -3.42 8.52
CA LEU A 71 -6.56 -3.48 9.97
C LEU A 71 -7.49 -2.56 10.76
N GLY A 72 -7.81 -1.38 10.23
CA GLY A 72 -8.80 -0.48 10.83
C GLY A 72 -10.19 -1.12 10.97
N THR A 73 -10.52 -2.08 10.11
CA THR A 73 -11.76 -2.86 10.21
C THR A 73 -11.69 -4.08 11.11
N LEU A 74 -10.50 -4.65 11.30
CA LEU A 74 -10.28 -5.81 12.15
C LEU A 74 -10.32 -5.43 13.64
N TYR A 75 -9.83 -4.22 13.96
CA TYR A 75 -9.82 -3.65 15.32
C TYR A 75 -10.63 -2.34 15.38
N PRO A 76 -11.96 -2.36 15.15
CA PRO A 76 -12.79 -1.19 15.34
C PRO A 76 -12.90 -0.95 16.85
N LYS A 77 -12.18 0.05 17.34
CA LYS A 77 -12.30 0.54 18.71
C LYS A 77 -12.81 1.99 18.62
N PHE A 78 -14.02 2.21 19.09
CA PHE A 78 -14.69 3.52 19.08
C PHE A 78 -14.54 4.26 20.42
N ASP A 79 -13.71 3.73 21.32
CA ASP A 79 -13.59 4.17 22.71
C ASP A 79 -12.20 4.77 22.95
N TYR A 80 -11.96 5.96 22.37
CA TYR A 80 -10.77 6.75 22.64
C TYR A 80 -11.20 8.17 23.01
N GLU A 81 -11.05 8.55 24.28
CA GLU A 81 -11.25 9.94 24.74
C GLU A 81 -10.18 10.89 24.18
N ASN A 82 -9.07 10.35 23.69
CA ASN A 82 -7.95 11.13 23.16
C ASN A 82 -7.49 10.63 21.78
N ILE A 83 -7.42 11.53 20.80
CA ILE A 83 -7.01 11.25 19.41
C ILE A 83 -5.58 10.68 19.35
N ALA A 84 -4.73 11.01 20.32
CA ALA A 84 -3.37 10.49 20.43
C ALA A 84 -3.28 9.00 20.78
N GLU A 85 -4.32 8.39 21.39
CA GLU A 85 -4.32 6.96 21.74
C GLU A 85 -4.68 6.06 20.54
N ILE A 86 -5.20 6.64 19.46
CA ILE A 86 -5.55 5.91 18.24
C ILE A 86 -4.27 5.32 17.61
N SER A 87 -3.14 6.04 17.65
CA SER A 87 -1.86 5.58 17.11
C SER A 87 -1.13 4.56 18.00
N SER A 88 -1.36 4.58 19.32
CA SER A 88 -0.80 3.58 20.27
C SER A 88 -1.71 2.36 20.48
N SER A 89 -2.89 2.35 19.85
CA SER A 89 -3.80 1.20 19.90
C SER A 89 -3.16 -0.08 19.34
N THR A 90 -3.63 -1.24 19.80
CA THR A 90 -3.16 -2.56 19.32
C THR A 90 -3.23 -2.68 17.79
N GLY A 91 -4.25 -2.09 17.16
CA GLY A 91 -4.41 -2.06 15.69
C GLY A 91 -3.40 -1.13 15.01
N GLY A 92 -3.12 0.03 15.62
CA GLY A 92 -2.11 0.98 15.14
C GLY A 92 -0.70 0.39 15.18
N VAL A 93 -0.31 -0.27 16.28
CA VAL A 93 1.00 -0.91 16.41
C VAL A 93 1.18 -2.04 15.39
N LEU A 94 0.17 -2.89 15.22
CA LEU A 94 0.20 -3.96 14.19
C LEU A 94 0.31 -3.37 12.78
N PHE A 95 -0.43 -2.29 12.50
CA PHE A 95 -0.31 -1.56 11.23
C PHE A 95 1.11 -1.06 11.01
N MET A 96 1.72 -0.41 12.01
CA MET A 96 3.08 0.11 11.90
C MET A 96 4.10 -1.00 11.60
N ILE A 97 4.05 -2.12 12.33
CA ILE A 97 4.97 -3.25 12.12
C ILE A 97 4.80 -3.83 10.71
N LEU A 98 3.56 -4.08 10.29
CA LEU A 98 3.27 -4.68 8.98
C LEU A 98 3.62 -3.71 7.84
N ALA A 99 3.27 -2.43 7.96
CA ALA A 99 3.63 -1.40 6.99
C ALA A 99 5.14 -1.26 6.84
N LEU A 100 5.88 -1.19 7.96
CA LEU A 100 7.34 -1.10 7.94
C LEU A 100 7.96 -2.35 7.31
N SER A 101 7.47 -3.54 7.67
CA SER A 101 7.94 -4.80 7.08
C SER A 101 7.69 -4.86 5.58
N TYR A 102 6.51 -4.40 5.13
CA TYR A 102 6.15 -4.36 3.71
C TYR A 102 7.08 -3.43 2.92
N ILE A 103 7.24 -2.19 3.39
CA ILE A 103 8.13 -1.22 2.77
C ILE A 103 9.55 -1.79 2.71
N GLY A 104 10.05 -2.35 3.82
CA GLY A 104 11.38 -2.95 3.89
C GLY A 104 11.59 -4.06 2.85
N VAL A 105 10.65 -4.99 2.72
CA VAL A 105 10.76 -6.09 1.75
C VAL A 105 10.69 -5.58 0.31
N VAL A 106 9.78 -4.64 0.00
CA VAL A 106 9.69 -4.06 -1.35
C VAL A 106 10.98 -3.32 -1.72
N LEU A 107 11.57 -2.57 -0.79
CA LEU A 107 12.85 -1.90 -1.01
C LEU A 107 14.01 -2.89 -1.19
N MET A 108 14.07 -3.95 -0.38
CA MET A 108 15.09 -5.01 -0.54
C MET A 108 15.00 -5.69 -1.91
N LEU A 109 13.77 -5.99 -2.37
CA LEU A 109 13.55 -6.58 -3.70
C LEU A 109 13.83 -5.58 -4.82
N GLY A 110 13.51 -4.29 -4.64
CA GLY A 110 13.77 -3.22 -5.59
C GLY A 110 15.25 -2.82 -5.70
N ALA A 111 16.05 -3.06 -4.66
CA ALA A 111 17.47 -2.76 -4.68
C ALA A 111 18.25 -3.60 -5.72
N ARG A 112 17.87 -4.86 -5.94
CA ARG A 112 18.49 -5.76 -6.92
C ARG A 112 18.43 -5.24 -8.37
N PRO A 113 17.26 -4.93 -8.94
CA PRO A 113 17.18 -4.43 -10.32
C PRO A 113 17.89 -3.08 -10.49
N LEU A 114 17.86 -2.21 -9.48
CA LEU A 114 18.63 -0.98 -9.49
C LEU A 114 20.13 -1.26 -9.52
N TYR A 115 20.62 -2.18 -8.67
CA TYR A 115 22.03 -2.55 -8.64
C TYR A 115 22.53 -3.13 -9.96
N VAL A 116 21.73 -3.97 -10.62
CA VAL A 116 22.04 -4.51 -11.96
C VAL A 116 22.14 -3.37 -12.97
N HIS A 117 21.15 -2.46 -13.00
CA HIS A 117 21.14 -1.32 -13.92
C HIS A 117 22.34 -0.38 -13.71
N PHE A 118 22.70 -0.09 -12.45
CA PHE A 118 23.88 0.71 -12.13
C PHE A 118 25.18 0.02 -12.60
N ASN A 119 25.32 -1.29 -12.41
CA ASN A 119 26.49 -2.02 -12.91
C ASN A 119 26.59 -2.02 -14.44
N GLU A 120 25.47 -2.16 -15.14
CA GLU A 120 25.46 -2.11 -16.60
C GLU A 120 25.86 -0.73 -17.12
N LYS A 121 25.35 0.33 -16.49
CA LYS A 121 25.62 1.71 -16.92
C LYS A 121 27.04 2.18 -16.58
N PHE A 122 27.59 1.79 -15.43
CA PHE A 122 28.88 2.30 -14.95
C PHE A 122 30.06 1.34 -15.17
N LEU A 123 29.83 0.03 -15.11
CA LEU A 123 30.89 -0.99 -15.18
C LEU A 123 30.87 -1.78 -16.51
N PHE A 124 29.93 -1.50 -17.42
CA PHE A 124 29.72 -2.19 -18.70
C PHE A 124 29.65 -3.72 -18.57
N LYS A 125 29.30 -4.21 -17.38
CA LYS A 125 29.24 -5.62 -17.04
C LYS A 125 27.76 -6.01 -16.94
N SER A 126 27.26 -6.73 -17.93
CA SER A 126 25.91 -7.30 -17.86
C SER A 126 25.92 -8.46 -16.88
N ILE A 127 25.49 -8.15 -15.67
CA ILE A 127 25.20 -9.11 -14.60
C ILE A 127 23.71 -9.48 -14.54
N GLY A 128 22.90 -8.90 -15.43
CA GLY A 128 21.45 -9.12 -15.48
C GLY A 128 21.10 -10.51 -15.98
N GLY A 129 20.35 -11.25 -15.17
CA GLY A 129 19.76 -12.56 -15.52
C GLY A 129 18.28 -12.66 -15.16
N LEU A 130 17.78 -13.89 -15.03
CA LEU A 130 16.39 -14.20 -14.63
C LEU A 130 15.98 -13.63 -13.26
N GLU A 131 16.94 -13.21 -12.44
CA GLU A 131 16.72 -12.62 -11.12
C GLU A 131 15.96 -11.29 -11.14
N VAL A 132 16.16 -10.44 -12.14
CA VAL A 132 15.48 -9.14 -12.28
C VAL A 132 13.97 -9.29 -12.45
N PRO A 133 13.46 -10.05 -13.44
CA PRO A 133 12.02 -10.26 -13.58
C PRO A 133 11.44 -11.00 -12.36
N VAL A 134 12.19 -11.93 -11.75
CA VAL A 134 11.75 -12.61 -10.52
C VAL A 134 11.52 -11.60 -9.39
N CYS A 135 12.42 -10.65 -9.16
CA CYS A 135 12.22 -9.60 -8.16
C CYS A 135 10.96 -8.76 -8.43
N TYR A 136 10.71 -8.37 -9.68
CA TYR A 136 9.48 -7.64 -10.03
C TYR A 136 8.23 -8.47 -9.79
N THR A 137 8.22 -9.74 -10.20
CA THR A 137 7.07 -10.61 -9.95
C THR A 137 6.81 -10.80 -8.46
N LEU A 138 7.86 -10.94 -7.64
CA LEU A 138 7.74 -11.05 -6.19
C LEU A 138 7.15 -9.79 -5.56
N ILE A 139 7.56 -8.60 -6.01
CA ILE A 139 6.97 -7.33 -5.54
C ILE A 139 5.48 -7.30 -5.85
N PHE A 140 5.08 -7.62 -7.09
CA PHE A 140 3.67 -7.65 -7.46
C PHE A 140 2.86 -8.65 -6.64
N ILE A 141 3.38 -9.87 -6.43
CA ILE A 141 2.73 -10.90 -5.61
C ILE A 141 2.60 -10.43 -4.16
N LEU A 142 3.65 -9.81 -3.62
CA LEU A 142 3.66 -9.29 -2.25
C LEU A 142 2.64 -8.17 -2.06
N THR A 143 2.61 -7.20 -2.97
CA THR A 143 1.61 -6.11 -2.97
C THR A 143 0.19 -6.68 -3.07
N TRP A 144 -0.03 -7.65 -3.94
CA TRP A 144 -1.33 -8.31 -4.08
C TRP A 144 -1.75 -9.03 -2.79
N ALA A 145 -0.84 -9.80 -2.18
CA ALA A 145 -1.09 -10.48 -0.92
C ALA A 145 -1.45 -9.48 0.19
N ILE A 146 -0.69 -8.40 0.31
CA ILE A 146 -0.89 -7.36 1.33
C ILE A 146 -2.14 -6.53 1.08
N ALA A 147 -2.55 -6.34 -0.17
CA ALA A 147 -3.82 -5.68 -0.47
C ALA A 147 -5.01 -6.57 -0.08
N HIS A 148 -4.97 -7.86 -0.43
CA HIS A 148 -6.16 -8.72 -0.31
C HIS A 148 -6.31 -9.44 1.03
N ILE A 149 -5.23 -9.85 1.69
CA ILE A 149 -5.28 -10.60 2.95
C ILE A 149 -5.95 -9.79 4.08
N PRO A 150 -5.47 -8.57 4.45
CA PRO A 150 -6.05 -7.82 5.56
C PRO A 150 -7.48 -7.35 5.27
N LEU A 151 -7.81 -7.03 4.01
CA LEU A 151 -9.19 -6.70 3.63
C LEU A 151 -10.14 -7.90 3.80
N ARG A 152 -9.72 -9.11 3.40
CA ARG A 152 -10.54 -10.32 3.58
C ARG A 152 -10.69 -10.71 5.06
N LEU A 153 -9.63 -10.58 5.85
CA LEU A 153 -9.68 -10.84 7.28
C LEU A 153 -10.57 -9.81 8.01
N GLY A 154 -10.47 -8.53 7.63
CA GLY A 154 -11.32 -7.45 8.14
C GLY A 154 -12.80 -7.71 7.94
N VAL A 155 -13.20 -8.07 6.71
CA VAL A 155 -14.59 -8.41 6.38
C VAL A 155 -15.09 -9.64 7.14
N ARG A 156 -14.25 -10.67 7.32
CA ARG A 156 -14.61 -11.88 8.09
C ARG A 156 -14.82 -11.59 9.57
N SER A 157 -13.96 -10.76 10.17
CA SER A 157 -14.08 -10.36 11.58
C SER A 157 -15.38 -9.60 11.85
N LEU A 158 -15.79 -8.72 10.92
CA LEU A 158 -17.02 -7.95 11.04
C LEU A 158 -18.28 -8.81 10.85
N ASN A 159 -18.30 -9.70 9.85
CA ASN A 159 -19.41 -10.64 9.67
C ASN A 159 -19.59 -11.60 10.86
N ALA A 160 -18.53 -11.90 11.61
CA ALA A 160 -18.60 -12.72 12.81
C ALA A 160 -19.14 -11.95 14.03
N ARG A 161 -19.22 -10.61 13.97
CA ARG A 161 -19.76 -9.74 15.03
C ARG A 161 -21.18 -9.25 14.75
N ASP A 162 -21.66 -9.40 13.52
CA ASP A 162 -23.05 -9.12 13.08
C ASP A 162 -24.00 -10.33 13.32
N ILE A 163 -23.55 -11.34 14.08
CA ILE A 163 -24.34 -12.48 14.62
C ILE A 163 -24.42 -12.34 16.13
#